data_AF-A0A8J9Z119-F1
#
_entry.id   AF-A0A8J9Z119-F1
#
_cell.length_a   1.000
_cell.length_b   1.000
_cell.length_c   1.000
_cell.angle_alpha   90.00
_cell.angle_beta   90.00
_cell.angle_gamma   90.00
#
_symmetry.space_group_name_H-M   'P 1'
#
loop_
_entity.id
_entity.type
_entity.pdbx_description
1 polymer ?
#
loop_
_entity_poly.entity_id
_entity_poly.type
_entity_poly.pdbx_seq_one_letter_code
_entity_poly.pdbx_strand_id
1 'polypeptide(L)'
;MESDNQLKQAVDDAFLMRLADQLENEWRRLGTHLAIKKAEVDRCLADHPGKEAEAVYAMLVLWFTRTRDKGPGVQTRILAEALKKCGRKDLAATVEERHSE
;
A
#
# COMPACT_ATOMS: atom_id res chain seq x y z
N MET A 1 10.04 11.49 18.15
CA MET A 1 9.87 10.03 18.13
C MET A 1 8.38 9.75 18.27
N GLU A 2 7.62 9.95 17.19
CA GLU A 2 6.17 9.76 17.14
C GLU A 2 5.82 9.09 15.81
N SER A 3 6.39 7.92 15.56
CA SER A 3 6.16 7.20 14.29
C SER A 3 5.65 5.78 14.48
N ASP A 4 5.68 5.23 15.70
CA ASP A 4 5.58 3.78 15.90
C ASP A 4 4.22 3.26 16.42
N ASN A 5 3.16 4.08 16.54
CA ASN A 5 1.89 3.63 17.15
C ASN A 5 0.65 3.64 16.24
N GLN A 6 0.80 3.83 14.92
CA GLN A 6 -0.35 4.16 14.06
C GLN A 6 -0.79 3.08 13.05
N LEU A 7 -0.35 1.82 13.17
CA LEU A 7 -0.81 0.72 12.30
C LEU A 7 -1.43 -0.45 13.07
N LYS A 8 -2.18 -0.12 14.12
CA LYS A 8 -2.80 -1.12 15.01
C LYS A 8 -4.14 -1.70 14.54
N GLN A 9 -4.52 -1.60 13.28
CA GLN A 9 -5.78 -2.19 12.78
C GLN A 9 -5.66 -2.74 11.35
N ALA A 10 -5.87 -4.05 11.21
CA ALA A 10 -6.05 -4.87 10.00
C ALA A 10 -4.89 -4.91 8.97
N VAL A 11 -4.14 -3.82 8.80
CA VAL A 11 -3.00 -3.71 7.90
C VAL A 11 -1.84 -3.13 8.69
N ASP A 12 -0.87 -3.98 9.04
CA ASP A 12 0.31 -3.58 9.81
C ASP A 12 1.49 -3.19 8.90
N ASP A 13 2.48 -2.52 9.46
CA ASP A 13 3.71 -2.10 8.76
C ASP A 13 4.40 -3.26 8.06
N ALA A 14 4.47 -4.41 8.75
CA ALA A 14 5.10 -5.61 8.24
C ALA A 14 4.40 -6.13 6.98
N PHE A 15 3.07 -6.07 6.95
CA PHE A 15 2.28 -6.47 5.80
C PHE A 15 2.45 -5.49 4.63
N LEU A 16 2.41 -4.18 4.88
CA LEU A 16 2.66 -3.18 3.84
C LEU A 16 4.05 -3.29 3.25
N MET A 17 5.06 -3.55 4.08
CA MET A 17 6.43 -3.73 3.61
C MET A 17 6.57 -5.01 2.79
N ARG A 18 5.93 -6.11 3.20
CA ARG A 18 5.89 -7.35 2.40
C ARG A 18 5.18 -7.16 1.06
N LEU A 19 4.06 -6.44 1.05
CA LEU A 19 3.38 -6.08 -0.19
C LEU A 19 4.29 -5.25 -1.09
N ALA A 20 4.98 -4.25 -0.53
CA ALA A 20 5.89 -3.40 -1.28
C ALA A 20 7.08 -4.17 -1.86
N ASP A 21 7.65 -5.11 -1.10
CA ASP A 21 8.74 -5.97 -1.55
C ASP A 21 8.28 -6.93 -2.67
N GLN A 22 7.05 -7.43 -2.57
CA GLN A 22 6.48 -8.28 -3.61
C GLN A 22 6.02 -7.52 -4.85
N LEU A 23 5.71 -6.23 -4.73
CA LEU A 23 5.30 -5.36 -5.83
C LEU A 23 6.56 -4.82 -6.52
N GLU A 24 7.02 -5.52 -7.56
CA GLU A 24 8.20 -5.11 -8.32
C GLU A 24 7.91 -3.94 -9.25
N ASN A 25 7.25 -4.13 -10.39
CA ASN A 25 6.95 -3.02 -11.32
C ASN A 25 5.46 -2.64 -11.29
N GLU A 26 4.63 -3.47 -10.66
CA GLU A 26 3.19 -3.31 -10.57
C GLU A 26 2.78 -2.14 -9.67
N TRP A 27 3.64 -1.72 -8.73
CA TRP A 27 3.34 -0.61 -7.83
C TRP A 27 3.02 0.69 -8.58
N ARG A 28 3.58 0.91 -9.78
CA ARG A 28 3.26 2.08 -10.62
C ARG A 28 1.81 2.10 -11.07
N ARG A 29 1.31 0.92 -11.48
CA ARG A 29 -0.10 0.73 -11.84
C ARG A 29 -0.98 0.79 -10.59
N LEU A 30 -0.49 0.24 -9.49
CA LEU A 30 -1.20 0.26 -8.22
C LEU A 30 -1.42 1.69 -7.73
N GLY A 31 -0.37 2.51 -7.66
CA GLY A 31 -0.48 3.92 -7.27
C GLY A 31 -1.46 4.69 -8.15
N THR A 32 -1.50 4.39 -9.46
CA THR A 32 -2.48 4.96 -10.38
C THR A 32 -3.92 4.55 -10.02
N HIS A 33 -4.16 3.26 -9.76
CA HIS A 33 -5.47 2.75 -9.35
C HIS A 33 -5.92 3.24 -7.98
N LEU A 34 -4.97 3.51 -7.09
CA LEU A 34 -5.18 4.11 -5.76
C LEU A 34 -5.33 5.64 -5.81
N ALA A 35 -5.31 6.23 -7.01
CA ALA A 35 -5.42 7.67 -7.25
C ALA A 35 -4.33 8.50 -6.55
N ILE A 36 -3.13 7.92 -6.37
CA ILE A 36 -1.96 8.62 -5.86
C ILE A 36 -1.36 9.43 -7.01
N LYS A 37 -1.05 10.71 -6.76
CA LYS A 37 -0.52 11.56 -7.82
C LYS A 37 0.89 11.12 -8.19
N LYS A 38 1.22 11.13 -9.48
CA LYS A 38 2.58 10.81 -9.96
C LYS A 38 3.66 11.61 -9.24
N ALA A 39 3.43 12.90 -8.96
CA ALA A 39 4.41 13.73 -8.25
C ALA A 39 4.69 13.25 -6.80
N GLU A 40 3.74 12.59 -6.17
CA GLU A 40 3.89 12.05 -4.81
C GLU A 40 4.65 10.74 -4.85
N VAL A 41 4.35 9.91 -5.84
CA VAL A 41 5.09 8.70 -6.14
C VAL A 41 6.55 9.01 -6.47
N ASP A 42 6.80 10.00 -7.32
CA ASP A 42 8.16 10.45 -7.67
C ASP A 42 8.89 10.98 -6.42
N ARG A 43 8.19 11.64 -5.50
CA ARG A 43 8.75 12.09 -4.22
C ARG A 43 9.15 10.90 -3.33
N CYS A 44 8.27 9.90 -3.18
CA CYS A 44 8.60 8.70 -2.42
C CYS A 44 9.84 7.99 -2.99
N LEU A 45 9.99 7.92 -4.31
CA LEU A 45 11.20 7.38 -4.93
C LEU A 45 12.45 8.23 -4.67
N ALA A 46 12.31 9.56 -4.72
CA ALA A 46 13.42 10.48 -4.48
C ALA A 46 13.90 10.45 -3.02
N ASP A 47 12.97 10.27 -2.08
CA ASP A 47 13.26 10.18 -0.64
C ASP A 47 13.92 8.84 -0.27
N HIS A 48 13.77 7.80 -1.10
CA HIS A 48 14.32 6.45 -0.90
C HIS A 48 15.20 6.00 -2.10
N PRO A 49 16.33 6.66 -2.36
CA PRO A 49 17.16 6.38 -3.53
C PRO A 49 17.75 4.97 -3.48
N GLY A 50 17.55 4.20 -4.56
CA GLY A 50 18.04 2.82 -4.67
C GLY A 50 17.27 1.79 -3.83
N LYS A 51 16.18 2.20 -3.17
CA LYS A 51 15.38 1.37 -2.29
C LYS A 51 13.91 1.39 -2.69
N GLU A 52 13.61 0.72 -3.79
CA GLU A 52 12.26 0.74 -4.38
C GLU A 52 11.20 0.19 -3.43
N ALA A 53 11.47 -0.91 -2.71
CA ALA A 53 10.53 -1.46 -1.73
C ALA A 53 10.19 -0.46 -0.61
N GLU A 54 11.17 0.29 -0.08
CA GLU A 54 10.90 1.33 0.92
C GLU A 54 10.07 2.49 0.36
N ALA A 55 10.36 2.90 -0.90
CA ALA A 55 9.58 3.92 -1.59
C ALA A 55 8.12 3.50 -1.82
N VAL A 56 7.91 2.24 -2.24
CA VAL A 56 6.59 1.66 -2.48
C VAL A 56 5.83 1.52 -1.16
N TYR A 57 6.50 1.08 -0.09
CA TYR A 57 5.93 1.06 1.25
C TYR A 57 5.49 2.47 1.69
N ALA A 58 6.35 3.49 1.52
CA ALA A 58 6.00 4.87 1.83
C ALA A 58 4.79 5.37 1.02
N MET A 59 4.71 5.00 -0.26
CA MET A 59 3.56 5.28 -1.12
C MET A 59 2.27 4.61 -0.58
N LEU A 60 2.34 3.35 -0.16
CA LEU A 60 1.21 2.64 0.43
C LEU A 60 0.77 3.27 1.76
N VAL A 61 1.72 3.58 2.65
CA VAL A 61 1.45 4.27 3.92
C VAL A 61 0.79 5.63 3.70
N LEU A 62 1.25 6.40 2.70
CA LEU A 62 0.63 7.67 2.32
C LEU A 62 -0.85 7.47 1.95
N TRP A 63 -1.15 6.45 1.16
CA TRP A 63 -2.52 6.16 0.75
C TRP A 63 -3.39 5.68 1.92
N PHE A 64 -2.88 4.78 2.77
CA PHE A 64 -3.56 4.30 3.97
C PHE A 64 -3.88 5.45 4.93
N THR A 65 -2.92 6.35 5.15
CA THR A 65 -3.09 7.51 6.02
C THR A 65 -4.17 8.45 5.48
N ARG A 66 -4.24 8.64 4.16
CA ARG A 66 -5.25 9.49 3.50
C ARG A 66 -6.64 8.91 3.49
N THR A 67 -6.76 7.59 3.52
CA THR A 67 -8.04 6.88 3.46
C THR A 67 -8.49 6.40 4.83
N ARG A 68 -7.82 6.82 5.91
CA ARG A 68 -8.09 6.42 7.30
C ARG A 68 -9.54 6.63 7.73
N ASP A 69 -10.18 7.67 7.20
CA ASP A 69 -11.58 8.02 7.41
C ASP A 69 -12.57 6.98 6.86
N LYS A 70 -12.18 6.20 5.84
CA LYS A 70 -13.05 5.19 5.20
C LYS A 70 -13.23 3.93 6.03
N GLY A 71 -12.36 3.72 7.02
CA GLY A 71 -12.30 2.51 7.84
C GLY A 71 -11.55 1.34 7.18
N PRO A 72 -11.01 0.41 7.99
CA PRO A 72 -10.08 -0.62 7.55
C PRO A 72 -10.67 -1.56 6.50
N GLY A 73 -11.95 -1.94 6.59
CA GLY A 73 -12.58 -2.83 5.61
C GLY A 73 -12.80 -2.25 4.23
N VAL A 74 -13.03 -0.93 4.15
CA VAL A 74 -13.13 -0.25 2.85
C VAL A 74 -11.74 -0.11 2.24
N GLN A 75 -10.71 0.16 3.06
CA GLN A 75 -9.33 0.24 2.59
C GLN A 75 -8.84 -1.09 2.03
N THR A 76 -8.98 -2.19 2.78
CA THR A 76 -8.58 -3.52 2.31
C THR A 76 -9.30 -3.90 1.02
N ARG A 77 -10.60 -3.60 0.90
CA ARG A 77 -11.34 -3.84 -0.35
C ARG A 77 -10.82 -3.03 -1.53
N ILE A 78 -10.56 -1.72 -1.35
CA ILE A 78 -10.03 -0.87 -2.42
C ILE A 78 -8.62 -1.34 -2.83
N LEU A 79 -7.77 -1.67 -1.85
CA LEU A 79 -6.43 -2.17 -2.10
C LEU A 79 -6.47 -3.51 -2.86
N ALA A 80 -7.31 -4.45 -2.43
CA ALA A 80 -7.48 -5.74 -3.09
C ALA A 80 -8.00 -5.58 -4.53
N GLU A 81 -8.99 -4.72 -4.76
CA GLU A 81 -9.47 -4.43 -6.12
C GLU A 81 -8.39 -3.80 -6.99
N ALA A 82 -7.59 -2.88 -6.45
CA ALA A 82 -6.49 -2.25 -7.17
C ALA A 82 -5.38 -3.27 -7.51
N LEU A 83 -5.04 -4.18 -6.58
CA LEU A 83 -4.10 -5.28 -6.81
C LEU A 83 -4.61 -6.25 -7.89
N LYS A 84 -5.91 -6.61 -7.86
CA LYS A 84 -6.55 -7.42 -8.92
C LYS A 84 -6.43 -6.77 -10.29
N LYS A 85 -6.62 -5.45 -10.39
CA LYS A 85 -6.46 -4.68 -11.64
C LYS A 85 -5.02 -4.60 -12.11
N CYS A 86 -4.05 -4.67 -11.19
CA CYS A 86 -2.62 -4.73 -11.53
C CYS A 86 -2.16 -6.12 -11.98
N GLY A 87 -3.02 -7.15 -11.90
CA GLY A 87 -2.67 -8.54 -12.19
C GLY A 87 -2.18 -9.33 -10.98
N ARG A 88 -2.07 -8.70 -9.80
CA ARG A 88 -1.61 -9.32 -8.56
C ARG A 88 -2.79 -9.85 -7.73
N LYS A 89 -3.48 -10.84 -8.31
CA LYS A 89 -4.59 -11.53 -7.65
C LYS A 89 -4.14 -12.33 -6.43
N ASP A 90 -2.89 -12.80 -6.45
CA ASP A 90 -2.18 -13.42 -5.33
C ASP A 90 -2.19 -12.49 -4.11
N LEU A 91 -1.69 -11.26 -4.27
CA LEU A 91 -1.62 -10.29 -3.19
C LEU A 91 -3.01 -9.83 -2.75
N ALA A 92 -3.93 -9.66 -3.69
CA ALA A 92 -5.30 -9.27 -3.38
C ALA A 92 -6.02 -10.28 -2.50
N ALA A 93 -5.84 -11.58 -2.75
CA ALA A 93 -6.40 -12.63 -1.91
C ALA A 93 -5.85 -12.56 -0.49
N THR A 94 -4.53 -12.35 -0.33
CA THR A 94 -3.92 -12.18 0.99
C THR A 94 -4.45 -10.96 1.74
N VAL A 95 -4.71 -9.84 1.04
CA VAL A 95 -5.33 -8.65 1.63
C VAL A 95 -6.75 -8.93 2.11
N GLU A 96 -7.54 -9.67 1.32
CA GLU A 96 -8.94 -10.00 1.65
C GLU A 96 -9.03 -11.02 2.80
N GLU A 97 -8.17 -12.04 2.82
CA GLU A 97 -8.12 -13.06 3.88
C GLU A 97 -7.86 -12.44 5.26
N ARG A 98 -6.90 -11.49 5.36
CA ARG A 98 -6.59 -10.80 6.62
C ARG A 98 -7.69 -9.88 7.13
N HIS A 99 -8.61 -9.45 6.27
CA HIS A 99 -9.75 -8.63 6.69
C HIS A 99 -10.94 -9.48 7.15
N SER A 100 -10.94 -10.78 6.83
CA SER A 100 -12.04 -11.69 7.11
C SER A 100 -11.96 -12.39 8.48
N GLU A 101 -11.00 -12.02 9.33
CA GLU A 101 -10.81 -12.51 10.71
C GLU A 101 -11.30 -11.50 11.77
#